data_AF-A0A1I8C2Y7-F1
#
_entry.id   AF-A0A1I8C2Y7-F1
#
_cell.length_a   1.000
_cell.length_b   1.000
_cell.length_c   1.000
_cell.angle_alpha   90.00
_cell.angle_beta   90.00
_cell.angle_gamma   90.00
#
_symmetry.space_group_name_H-M   'P 1'
#
loop_
_entity.id
_entity.type
_entity.pdbx_description
1 polymer ?
#
loop_
_entity_poly.entity_id
_entity_poly.type
_entity_poly.pdbx_seq_one_letter_code
_entity_poly.pdbx_strand_id
1 'polypeptide(L)'
;MLFGPSVIIALFAVATALPIDHDAMTQSDVNNALDSMISGDANGAAPGDIVLDYQNEASHSHFDHDNAKDPFFKSISPALLAKPTYVAFNALTATYTTPSIDAADPNTPARNTAIDAWFAAIKTTVPFQSMWTYLKTQKIASSDYPTFVTALKALWFTPYGTGDAGFKEVFSGAVKGTNVVGFANWVQFYQLEQTKALNYHGWFNRDKVCFDYDIFSSFKFTNKYYFMI
;
A
#
# COMPACT_ATOMS: atom_id res chain seq x y z
N MET A 1 9.75 -3.16 -1.50
CA MET A 1 8.73 -3.03 -2.55
C MET A 1 8.07 -1.69 -2.46
N LEU A 2 7.77 -1.02 -3.57
CA LEU A 2 6.87 0.15 -3.55
C LEU A 2 5.41 -0.26 -3.25
N PHE A 3 5.10 -1.53 -3.53
CA PHE A 3 3.78 -2.14 -3.35
C PHE A 3 3.89 -3.26 -2.30
N GLY A 4 3.59 -2.94 -1.04
CA GLY A 4 3.43 -3.96 0.00
C GLY A 4 2.23 -4.88 -0.29
N PRO A 5 2.09 -6.01 0.44
CA PRO A 5 0.97 -6.95 0.27
C PRO A 5 -0.42 -6.29 0.40
N SER A 6 -0.51 -5.15 1.09
CA SER A 6 -1.68 -4.27 1.19
C SER A 6 -2.18 -3.72 -0.15
N VAL A 7 -1.26 -3.36 -1.06
CA VAL A 7 -1.62 -2.87 -2.41
C VAL A 7 -2.14 -4.01 -3.28
N ILE A 8 -1.53 -5.17 -3.14
CA ILE A 8 -1.96 -6.41 -3.78
C ILE A 8 -3.39 -6.74 -3.33
N ILE A 9 -3.67 -6.73 -2.03
CA ILE A 9 -5.02 -6.96 -1.49
C ILE A 9 -6.02 -5.94 -2.02
N ALA A 10 -5.67 -4.65 -2.08
CA ALA A 10 -6.58 -3.63 -2.60
C ALA A 10 -6.84 -3.75 -4.11
N LEU A 11 -5.87 -4.20 -4.91
CA LEU A 11 -6.11 -4.58 -6.31
C LEU A 11 -7.09 -5.75 -6.45
N PHE A 12 -7.11 -6.68 -5.49
CA PHE A 12 -8.03 -7.84 -5.48
C PHE A 12 -9.40 -7.56 -4.82
N ALA A 13 -9.47 -6.76 -3.76
CA ALA A 13 -10.72 -6.33 -3.14
C ALA A 13 -11.59 -5.58 -4.16
N VAL A 14 -10.96 -4.84 -5.07
CA VAL A 14 -11.63 -4.17 -6.17
C VAL A 14 -12.14 -5.14 -7.23
N ALA A 15 -11.45 -6.25 -7.48
CA ALA A 15 -12.00 -7.28 -8.36
C ALA A 15 -13.37 -7.76 -7.84
N THR A 16 -13.59 -7.80 -6.51
CA THR A 16 -14.91 -8.13 -5.94
C THR A 16 -15.99 -7.05 -6.07
N ALA A 17 -15.62 -5.83 -6.50
CA ALA A 17 -16.56 -4.75 -6.81
C ALA A 17 -16.92 -4.66 -8.31
N LEU A 18 -16.24 -5.45 -9.16
CA LEU A 18 -16.54 -5.59 -10.58
C LEU A 18 -17.38 -6.85 -10.81
N PRO A 19 -18.24 -6.91 -11.85
CA PRO A 19 -19.01 -8.10 -12.19
C PRO A 19 -18.10 -9.15 -12.85
N ILE A 20 -17.25 -9.77 -12.05
CA ILE A 20 -16.29 -10.81 -12.45
C ILE A 20 -16.84 -12.16 -11.99
N ASP A 21 -16.70 -13.16 -12.84
CA ASP A 21 -16.93 -14.56 -12.47
C ASP A 21 -15.79 -15.02 -11.55
N HIS A 22 -16.00 -14.92 -10.24
CA HIS A 22 -15.00 -15.27 -9.23
C HIS A 22 -14.62 -16.75 -9.26
N ASP A 23 -15.51 -17.63 -9.74
CA ASP A 23 -15.25 -19.08 -9.81
C ASP A 23 -14.25 -19.43 -10.93
N ALA A 24 -13.98 -18.49 -11.86
CA ALA A 24 -13.01 -18.66 -12.93
C ALA A 24 -11.56 -18.27 -12.55
N MET A 25 -11.34 -17.53 -11.45
CA MET A 25 -10.02 -17.06 -11.03
C MET A 25 -9.38 -18.02 -10.02
N THR A 26 -8.43 -18.84 -10.44
CA THR A 26 -7.81 -19.79 -9.49
C THR A 26 -6.79 -19.11 -8.57
N GLN A 27 -6.71 -19.65 -7.35
CA GLN A 27 -5.66 -19.41 -6.36
C GLN A 27 -4.23 -19.41 -6.95
N SER A 28 -3.97 -20.36 -7.86
CA SER A 28 -2.66 -20.54 -8.47
C SER A 28 -2.33 -19.42 -9.45
N ASP A 29 -3.31 -18.99 -10.27
CA ASP A 29 -3.13 -17.93 -11.24
C ASP A 29 -2.83 -16.59 -10.58
N VAL A 30 -3.47 -16.33 -9.42
CA VAL A 30 -3.15 -15.18 -8.57
C VAL A 30 -1.70 -15.26 -8.08
N ASN A 31 -1.31 -16.36 -7.44
CA ASN A 31 0.03 -16.54 -6.89
C ASN A 31 1.12 -16.35 -7.98
N ASN A 32 0.95 -16.96 -9.15
CA ASN A 32 1.86 -16.84 -10.29
C ASN A 32 2.02 -15.38 -10.77
N ALA A 33 0.93 -14.61 -10.79
CA ALA A 33 0.98 -13.20 -11.15
C ALA A 33 1.74 -12.38 -10.08
N LEU A 34 1.52 -12.67 -8.80
CA LEU A 34 2.22 -12.03 -7.69
C LEU A 34 3.72 -12.37 -7.69
N ASP A 35 4.11 -13.62 -7.86
CA ASP A 35 5.52 -14.03 -7.95
C ASP A 35 6.24 -13.34 -9.11
N SER A 36 5.55 -13.15 -10.25
CA SER A 36 6.04 -12.38 -11.40
C SER A 36 6.20 -10.89 -11.10
N MET A 37 5.33 -10.30 -10.27
CA MET A 37 5.48 -8.93 -9.79
C MET A 37 6.63 -8.81 -8.78
N ILE A 38 6.74 -9.76 -7.86
CA ILE A 38 7.74 -9.79 -6.77
C ILE A 38 9.15 -9.92 -7.34
N SER A 39 9.39 -10.94 -8.17
CA SER A 39 10.68 -11.20 -8.81
C SER A 39 11.08 -10.11 -9.81
N GLY A 40 10.11 -9.39 -10.38
CA GLY A 40 10.31 -8.29 -11.32
C GLY A 40 10.51 -6.90 -10.71
N ASP A 41 10.36 -6.71 -9.39
CA ASP A 41 10.46 -5.37 -8.75
C ASP A 41 11.92 -4.90 -8.62
N ALA A 42 12.53 -4.50 -9.74
CA ALA A 42 13.83 -3.84 -9.77
C ALA A 42 13.87 -2.48 -9.01
N ASN A 43 12.69 -1.90 -8.74
CA ASN A 43 12.57 -0.71 -7.89
C ASN A 43 12.54 -1.07 -6.39
N GLY A 44 12.38 -2.34 -6.02
CA GLY A 44 12.44 -2.84 -4.66
C GLY A 44 13.71 -2.42 -3.90
N ALA A 45 13.61 -2.47 -2.58
CA ALA A 45 14.75 -2.26 -1.68
C ALA A 45 15.66 -3.48 -1.75
N ALA A 46 16.96 -3.27 -1.96
CA ALA A 46 17.97 -4.31 -1.85
C ALA A 46 18.30 -4.59 -0.37
N PRO A 47 18.94 -5.73 -0.04
CA PRO A 47 19.48 -5.96 1.30
C PRO A 47 20.41 -4.82 1.73
N GLY A 48 20.09 -4.18 2.86
CA GLY A 48 20.82 -3.02 3.39
C GLY A 48 20.32 -1.65 2.92
N ASP A 49 19.40 -1.55 1.95
CA ASP A 49 18.78 -0.26 1.58
C ASP A 49 17.87 0.30 2.70
N ILE A 50 17.38 -0.57 3.59
CA ILE A 50 16.54 -0.20 4.73
C ILE A 50 17.14 -0.86 5.97
N VAL A 51 17.41 -0.05 7.00
CA VAL A 51 17.83 -0.51 8.32
C VAL A 51 16.77 -0.07 9.33
N LEU A 52 16.27 -1.04 10.10
CA LEU A 52 15.17 -0.85 11.04
C LEU A 52 15.66 -1.02 12.49
N ASP A 53 15.05 -0.28 13.42
CA ASP A 53 15.26 -0.41 14.86
C ASP A 53 13.93 -0.81 15.53
N TYR A 54 13.72 -2.12 15.64
CA TYR A 54 12.49 -2.71 16.19
C TYR A 54 12.30 -2.41 17.68
N GLN A 55 13.37 -2.18 18.44
CA GLN A 55 13.30 -1.93 19.88
C GLN A 55 12.47 -3.01 20.61
N ASN A 56 11.49 -2.64 21.43
CA ASN A 56 10.76 -3.55 22.32
C ASN A 56 9.33 -3.85 21.85
N GLU A 57 8.71 -4.88 22.44
CA GLU A 57 7.30 -5.18 22.21
C GLU A 57 6.42 -4.04 22.78
N ALA A 58 5.44 -3.58 22.00
CA ALA A 58 4.45 -2.60 22.43
C ALA A 58 3.53 -3.18 23.53
N SER A 59 2.95 -2.30 24.35
CA SER A 59 2.10 -2.73 25.45
C SER A 59 0.73 -3.20 24.96
N HIS A 60 0.35 -4.43 25.33
CA HIS A 60 -0.97 -5.01 25.06
C HIS A 60 -2.11 -4.39 25.89
N SER A 61 -1.79 -3.56 26.89
CA SER A 61 -2.76 -3.03 27.87
C SER A 61 -2.65 -1.53 28.15
N HIS A 62 -1.56 -0.89 27.72
CA HIS A 62 -1.28 0.54 27.94
C HIS A 62 -0.76 1.13 26.62
N PHE A 63 -1.66 1.37 25.65
CA PHE A 63 -1.31 1.79 24.29
C PHE A 63 -0.64 3.17 24.22
N ASP A 64 -0.74 3.96 25.28
CA ASP A 64 -0.06 5.23 25.53
C ASP A 64 1.40 5.07 25.98
N HIS A 65 1.81 3.87 26.39
CA HIS A 65 3.19 3.60 26.81
C HIS A 65 4.12 3.39 25.61
N ASP A 66 5.05 4.32 25.44
CA ASP A 66 6.07 4.26 24.40
C ASP A 66 7.21 3.31 24.80
N ASN A 67 7.16 2.08 24.28
CA ASN A 67 8.21 1.06 24.44
C ASN A 67 9.32 1.18 23.38
N ALA A 68 9.24 2.13 22.45
CA ALA A 68 10.09 2.24 21.27
C ALA A 68 10.44 3.72 20.93
N LYS A 69 10.94 4.43 21.95
CA LYS A 69 11.32 5.86 21.96
C LYS A 69 12.21 6.38 20.81
N ASP A 70 12.92 5.51 20.10
CA ASP A 70 13.82 5.86 18.99
C ASP A 70 13.10 5.61 17.64
N PRO A 71 13.47 6.23 16.51
CA PRO A 71 12.79 6.01 15.23
C PRO A 71 12.89 4.56 14.74
N PHE A 72 11.79 4.02 14.21
CA PHE A 72 11.76 2.68 13.61
C PHE A 72 12.65 2.58 12.37
N PHE A 73 12.67 3.62 11.52
CA PHE A 73 13.54 3.67 10.36
C PHE A 73 14.90 4.29 10.71
N LYS A 74 15.80 3.47 11.23
CA LYS A 74 17.18 3.85 11.59
C LYS A 74 17.92 4.51 10.42
N SER A 75 17.78 3.98 9.21
CA SER A 75 18.27 4.62 7.98
C SER A 75 17.64 4.03 6.72
N ILE A 76 17.40 4.87 5.72
CA ILE A 76 17.00 4.43 4.38
C ILE A 76 17.97 5.00 3.33
N SER A 77 18.36 4.16 2.38
CA SER A 77 19.22 4.48 1.25
C SER A 77 18.67 5.65 0.43
N PRO A 78 19.40 6.79 0.33
CA PRO A 78 18.98 7.89 -0.52
C PRO A 78 18.88 7.50 -2.00
N ALA A 79 19.68 6.51 -2.44
CA ALA A 79 19.64 5.97 -3.80
C ALA A 79 18.34 5.19 -4.07
N LEU A 80 17.78 4.49 -3.06
CA LEU A 80 16.46 3.86 -3.16
C LEU A 80 15.36 4.91 -3.31
N LEU A 81 15.36 5.94 -2.45
CA LEU A 81 14.36 7.00 -2.47
C LEU A 81 14.45 7.91 -3.71
N ALA A 82 15.62 7.99 -4.34
CA ALA A 82 15.84 8.69 -5.60
C ALA A 82 15.34 7.93 -6.85
N LYS A 83 14.96 6.65 -6.74
CA LYS A 83 14.38 5.91 -7.88
C LYS A 83 13.09 6.61 -8.34
N PRO A 84 12.82 6.77 -9.66
CA PRO A 84 11.71 7.59 -10.17
C PRO A 84 10.33 7.24 -9.60
N THR A 85 10.07 5.97 -9.31
CA THR A 85 8.79 5.52 -8.74
C THR A 85 8.58 5.99 -7.30
N TYR A 86 9.64 6.10 -6.50
CA TYR A 86 9.57 6.64 -5.13
C TYR A 86 9.38 8.15 -5.18
N VAL A 87 10.15 8.85 -6.02
CA VAL A 87 10.00 10.31 -6.21
C VAL A 87 8.56 10.67 -6.62
N ALA A 88 7.99 9.95 -7.61
CA ALA A 88 6.63 10.20 -8.06
C ALA A 88 5.56 9.80 -7.02
N PHE A 89 5.78 8.71 -6.27
CA PHE A 89 4.89 8.32 -5.17
C PHE A 89 4.88 9.34 -4.05
N ASN A 90 6.06 9.81 -3.62
CA ASN A 90 6.20 10.83 -2.56
C ASN A 90 5.57 12.17 -2.98
N ALA A 91 5.73 12.56 -4.25
CA ALA A 91 5.08 13.74 -4.80
C ALA A 91 3.54 13.61 -4.81
N LEU A 92 3.00 12.40 -4.97
CA LEU A 92 1.58 12.12 -4.90
C LEU A 92 1.06 12.08 -3.46
N THR A 93 1.71 11.37 -2.53
CA THR A 93 1.27 11.33 -1.12
C THR A 93 1.32 12.70 -0.46
N ALA A 94 2.28 13.56 -0.81
CA ALA A 94 2.34 14.96 -0.36
C ALA A 94 1.13 15.83 -0.77
N THR A 95 0.26 15.37 -1.69
CA THR A 95 -0.98 16.07 -2.06
C THR A 95 -2.19 15.69 -1.21
N TYR A 96 -2.04 14.73 -0.30
CA TYR A 96 -3.06 14.32 0.66
C TYR A 96 -2.86 15.11 1.96
N THR A 97 -3.79 16.01 2.25
CA THR A 97 -3.74 16.95 3.38
C THR A 97 -4.87 16.74 4.38
N THR A 98 -5.81 15.83 4.08
CA THR A 98 -7.02 15.58 4.85
C THR A 98 -7.02 14.12 5.32
N PRO A 99 -6.46 13.78 6.50
CA PRO A 99 -6.40 12.38 6.96
C PRO A 99 -7.77 11.77 7.26
N SER A 100 -8.76 12.59 7.62
CA SER A 100 -10.09 12.13 8.01
C SER A 100 -10.82 11.45 6.86
N ILE A 101 -11.34 10.23 7.05
CA ILE A 101 -12.19 9.53 6.07
C ILE A 101 -13.48 10.29 5.76
N ASP A 102 -13.93 11.11 6.71
CA ASP A 102 -15.18 11.87 6.61
C ASP A 102 -15.02 13.21 5.85
N ALA A 103 -13.90 13.40 5.14
CA ALA A 103 -13.67 14.53 4.25
C ALA A 103 -12.74 14.18 3.10
N ALA A 104 -13.08 14.65 1.89
CA ALA A 104 -12.26 14.44 0.70
C ALA A 104 -11.01 15.32 0.68
N ASP A 105 -9.90 14.75 0.22
CA ASP A 105 -8.72 15.54 -0.16
C ASP A 105 -9.04 16.42 -1.37
N PRO A 106 -8.57 17.68 -1.41
CA PRO A 106 -8.86 18.60 -2.51
C PRO A 106 -8.49 18.04 -3.89
N ASN A 107 -9.39 18.20 -4.86
CA ASN A 107 -9.10 17.88 -6.27
C ASN A 107 -8.41 19.09 -6.93
N THR A 108 -7.08 19.13 -6.89
CA THR A 108 -6.27 20.24 -7.43
C THR A 108 -5.56 19.86 -8.73
N PRO A 109 -5.21 20.83 -9.59
CA PRO A 109 -4.38 20.57 -10.78
C PRO A 109 -3.02 19.92 -10.41
N ALA A 110 -2.43 20.31 -9.28
CA ALA A 110 -1.18 19.72 -8.78
C ALA A 110 -1.35 18.23 -8.43
N ARG A 111 -2.44 17.86 -7.74
CA ARG A 111 -2.76 16.46 -7.42
C ARG A 111 -2.98 15.63 -8.68
N ASN A 112 -3.76 16.13 -9.65
CA ASN A 112 -3.95 15.43 -10.93
C ASN A 112 -2.62 15.23 -11.68
N THR A 113 -1.75 16.24 -11.68
CA THR A 113 -0.40 16.15 -12.25
C THR A 113 0.46 15.10 -11.55
N ALA A 114 0.38 15.01 -10.21
CA ALA A 114 1.11 14.00 -9.44
C ALA A 114 0.58 12.56 -9.68
N ILE A 115 -0.75 12.39 -9.82
CA ILE A 115 -1.37 11.13 -10.23
C ILE A 115 -0.86 10.70 -11.61
N ASP A 116 -0.83 11.61 -12.59
CA ASP A 116 -0.31 11.34 -13.92
C ASP A 116 1.17 10.97 -13.92
N ALA A 117 2.00 11.70 -13.17
CA ALA A 117 3.41 11.41 -13.01
C ALA A 117 3.67 10.04 -12.36
N TRP A 118 2.87 9.67 -11.35
CA TRP A 118 2.98 8.36 -10.71
C TRP A 118 2.62 7.22 -11.66
N PHE A 119 1.49 7.31 -12.38
CA PHE A 119 1.14 6.32 -13.40
C PHE A 119 2.20 6.24 -14.52
N ALA A 120 2.78 7.37 -14.94
CA ALA A 120 3.86 7.37 -15.92
C ALA A 120 5.14 6.68 -15.41
N ALA A 121 5.50 6.89 -14.13
CA ALA A 121 6.68 6.28 -13.52
C ALA A 121 6.54 4.76 -13.33
N ILE A 122 5.35 4.27 -12.98
CA ILE A 122 5.11 2.83 -12.77
C ILE A 122 4.79 2.08 -14.08
N LYS A 123 4.33 2.78 -15.13
CA LYS A 123 3.85 2.20 -16.41
C LYS A 123 4.73 1.08 -16.96
N THR A 124 6.03 1.32 -17.06
CA THR A 124 6.98 0.41 -17.74
C THR A 124 7.62 -0.61 -16.79
N THR A 125 7.26 -0.58 -15.51
CA THR A 125 7.81 -1.52 -14.52
C THR A 125 7.21 -2.91 -14.71
N VAL A 126 8.02 -3.96 -14.46
CA VAL A 126 7.57 -5.35 -14.54
C VAL A 126 6.36 -5.61 -13.63
N PRO A 127 6.28 -5.13 -12.37
CA PRO A 127 5.08 -5.30 -11.54
C PRO A 127 3.79 -4.76 -12.20
N PHE A 128 3.83 -3.55 -12.77
CA PHE A 128 2.65 -2.96 -13.40
C PHE A 128 2.25 -3.71 -14.69
N GLN A 129 3.23 -4.13 -15.49
CA GLN A 129 2.99 -4.89 -16.72
C GLN A 129 2.50 -6.31 -16.45
N SER A 130 3.00 -6.98 -15.40
CA SER A 130 2.52 -8.29 -14.95
C SER A 130 1.08 -8.22 -14.46
N MET A 131 0.75 -7.27 -13.59
CA MET A 131 -0.62 -6.98 -13.15
C MET A 131 -1.56 -6.72 -14.33
N TRP A 132 -1.20 -5.81 -15.24
CA TRP A 132 -2.06 -5.49 -16.39
C TRP A 132 -2.22 -6.69 -17.33
N THR A 133 -1.18 -7.48 -17.54
CA THR A 133 -1.23 -8.70 -18.37
C THR A 133 -2.12 -9.77 -17.76
N TYR A 134 -2.04 -9.98 -16.44
CA TYR A 134 -2.95 -10.85 -15.71
C TYR A 134 -4.41 -10.39 -15.85
N LEU A 135 -4.72 -9.13 -15.51
CA LEU A 135 -6.08 -8.61 -15.57
C LEU A 135 -6.68 -8.61 -16.99
N LYS A 136 -5.86 -8.41 -18.04
CA LYS A 136 -6.29 -8.60 -19.45
C LYS A 136 -6.62 -10.06 -19.75
N THR A 137 -5.80 -11.00 -19.28
CA THR A 137 -5.99 -12.44 -19.51
C THR A 137 -7.27 -12.95 -18.85
N GLN A 138 -7.56 -12.47 -17.64
CA GLN A 138 -8.81 -12.72 -16.92
C GLN A 138 -10.02 -11.91 -17.46
N LYS A 139 -9.84 -11.10 -18.52
CA LYS A 139 -10.86 -10.23 -19.13
C LYS A 139 -11.46 -9.17 -18.19
N ILE A 140 -10.75 -8.84 -17.11
CA ILE A 140 -11.12 -7.85 -16.08
C ILE A 140 -10.76 -6.44 -16.54
N ALA A 141 -9.61 -6.29 -17.20
CA ALA A 141 -9.07 -5.01 -17.64
C ALA A 141 -9.07 -4.88 -19.17
N SER A 142 -9.25 -3.64 -19.65
CA SER A 142 -9.08 -3.31 -21.06
C SER A 142 -7.65 -3.61 -21.54
N SER A 143 -7.54 -4.08 -22.78
CA SER A 143 -6.28 -4.18 -23.51
C SER A 143 -5.76 -2.83 -24.00
N ASP A 144 -6.60 -1.79 -24.00
CA ASP A 144 -6.21 -0.41 -24.26
C ASP A 144 -5.68 0.28 -22.99
N TYR A 145 -4.46 0.82 -23.07
CA TYR A 145 -3.77 1.41 -21.91
C TYR A 145 -4.45 2.68 -21.36
N PRO A 146 -4.83 3.68 -22.17
CA PRO A 146 -5.63 4.83 -21.70
C PRO A 146 -6.92 4.42 -20.98
N THR A 147 -7.66 3.46 -21.52
CA THR A 147 -8.89 2.93 -20.91
C THR A 147 -8.60 2.26 -19.57
N PHE A 148 -7.57 1.42 -19.51
CA PHE A 148 -7.17 0.74 -18.26
C PHE A 148 -6.73 1.74 -17.17
N VAL A 149 -5.89 2.73 -17.51
CA VAL A 149 -5.47 3.76 -16.55
C VAL A 149 -6.65 4.64 -16.13
N THR A 150 -7.61 4.92 -17.01
CA THR A 150 -8.84 5.63 -16.64
C THR A 150 -9.64 4.85 -15.60
N ALA A 151 -9.79 3.53 -15.77
CA ALA A 151 -10.44 2.67 -14.80
C ALA A 151 -9.66 2.63 -13.46
N LEU A 152 -8.33 2.46 -13.48
CA LEU A 152 -7.51 2.52 -12.26
C LEU A 152 -7.57 3.90 -11.57
N LYS A 153 -7.65 4.99 -12.33
CA LYS A 153 -7.81 6.34 -11.75
C LYS A 153 -9.16 6.50 -11.06
N ALA A 154 -10.23 6.13 -11.76
CA ALA A 154 -11.59 6.17 -11.21
C ALA A 154 -11.67 5.33 -9.93
N LEU A 155 -11.00 4.19 -9.91
CA LEU A 155 -10.94 3.32 -8.76
C LEU A 155 -10.21 3.93 -7.54
N TRP A 156 -8.97 4.36 -7.74
CA TRP A 156 -8.07 4.71 -6.64
C TRP A 156 -8.29 6.13 -6.11
N PHE A 157 -8.82 7.03 -6.94
CA PHE A 157 -8.86 8.48 -6.66
C PHE A 157 -10.26 9.09 -6.66
N THR A 158 -11.33 8.37 -7.04
CA THR A 158 -12.70 8.87 -6.87
C THR A 158 -13.11 8.75 -5.40
N PRO A 159 -13.55 9.83 -4.73
CA PRO A 159 -14.06 9.73 -3.38
C PRO A 159 -15.39 8.96 -3.30
N TYR A 160 -15.58 8.19 -2.23
CA TYR A 160 -16.82 7.52 -1.85
C TYR A 160 -17.26 7.90 -0.44
N GLY A 161 -18.53 7.61 -0.12
CA GLY A 161 -19.12 7.93 1.17
C GLY A 161 -19.05 9.43 1.48
N THR A 162 -18.43 9.77 2.61
CA THR A 162 -18.22 11.14 3.11
C THR A 162 -16.95 11.80 2.56
N GLY A 163 -16.10 11.08 1.82
CA GLY A 163 -14.91 11.65 1.17
C GLY A 163 -13.68 10.75 1.13
N ASP A 164 -13.73 9.53 1.62
CA ASP A 164 -12.60 8.60 1.55
C ASP A 164 -12.35 8.09 0.13
N ALA A 165 -11.14 7.60 -0.14
CA ALA A 165 -10.76 7.07 -1.45
C ALA A 165 -9.74 5.94 -1.28
N GLY A 166 -9.75 4.94 -2.18
CA GLY A 166 -8.90 3.75 -2.02
C GLY A 166 -7.40 4.08 -1.86
N PHE A 167 -6.89 5.11 -2.54
CA PHE A 167 -5.47 5.49 -2.40
C PHE A 167 -5.17 6.06 -1.01
N LYS A 168 -6.13 6.75 -0.40
CA LYS A 168 -6.00 7.35 0.93
C LYS A 168 -5.92 6.25 1.99
N GLU A 169 -6.88 5.32 2.00
CA GLU A 169 -6.90 4.19 2.92
C GLU A 169 -5.63 3.32 2.83
N VAL A 170 -5.17 3.01 1.62
CA VAL A 170 -4.08 2.04 1.42
C VAL A 170 -2.69 2.68 1.52
N PHE A 171 -2.49 3.87 0.94
CA PHE A 171 -1.16 4.45 0.77
C PHE A 171 -0.91 5.69 1.64
N SER A 172 -1.87 6.61 1.75
CA SER A 172 -1.63 7.91 2.39
C SER A 172 -1.81 7.91 3.91
N GLY A 173 -2.74 7.10 4.41
CA GLY A 173 -3.25 7.21 5.77
C GLY A 173 -4.66 7.79 5.82
N ALA A 174 -5.55 7.02 6.45
CA ALA A 174 -6.95 7.29 6.67
C ALA A 174 -7.25 7.18 8.18
N VAL A 175 -7.96 8.17 8.72
CA VAL A 175 -8.28 8.30 10.15
C VAL A 175 -9.79 8.50 10.32
N LYS A 176 -10.38 7.84 11.32
CA LYS A 176 -11.75 8.11 11.78
C LYS A 176 -11.73 8.60 13.23
N GLY A 177 -11.99 9.90 13.43
CA GLY A 177 -11.82 10.56 14.72
C GLY A 177 -10.35 10.58 15.13
N THR A 178 -9.98 9.76 16.11
CA THR A 178 -8.58 9.57 16.58
C THR A 178 -7.98 8.23 16.13
N ASN A 179 -8.75 7.36 15.48
CA ASN A 179 -8.32 6.00 15.14
C ASN A 179 -7.79 5.95 13.70
N VAL A 180 -6.60 5.40 13.48
CA VAL A 180 -6.13 5.08 12.13
C VAL A 180 -6.91 3.87 11.62
N VAL A 181 -7.57 4.01 10.46
CA VAL A 181 -8.44 2.97 9.86
C VAL A 181 -7.87 2.39 8.57
N GLY A 182 -6.95 3.09 7.92
CA GLY A 182 -6.17 2.57 6.81
C GLY A 182 -4.79 3.20 6.81
N PHE A 183 -3.73 2.39 6.89
CA PHE A 183 -2.34 2.82 6.78
C PHE A 183 -1.45 1.59 6.62
N ALA A 184 -0.86 1.41 5.43
CA ALA A 184 -0.24 0.13 5.08
C ALA A 184 0.92 0.26 4.09
N ASN A 185 1.63 1.40 4.11
CA ASN A 185 2.74 1.70 3.22
C ASN A 185 3.97 2.24 4.00
N TRP A 186 5.05 1.47 3.98
CA TRP A 186 6.31 1.81 4.66
C TRP A 186 6.94 3.15 4.23
N VAL A 187 6.79 3.58 2.98
CA VAL A 187 7.36 4.85 2.50
C VAL A 187 6.63 6.03 3.16
N GLN A 188 5.30 5.91 3.29
CA GLN A 188 4.49 6.88 4.02
C GLN A 188 4.76 6.84 5.53
N PHE A 189 4.93 5.65 6.13
CA PHE A 189 5.39 5.51 7.53
C PHE A 189 6.69 6.28 7.74
N TYR A 190 7.71 6.01 6.93
CA TYR A 190 8.98 6.72 7.00
C TYR A 190 8.80 8.25 6.93
N GLN A 191 8.01 8.76 6.00
CA GLN A 191 7.75 10.20 5.88
C GLN A 191 7.05 10.81 7.12
N LEU A 192 6.05 10.12 7.67
CA LEU A 192 5.34 10.60 8.86
C LEU A 192 6.19 10.50 10.13
N GLU A 193 7.07 9.51 10.24
CA GLU A 193 8.05 9.39 11.33
C GLU A 193 9.09 10.52 11.26
N GLN A 194 9.67 10.79 10.07
CA GLN A 194 10.63 11.89 9.88
C GLN A 194 10.03 13.27 10.22
N THR A 195 8.72 13.45 10.06
CA THR A 195 8.00 14.68 10.40
C THR A 195 7.40 14.68 11.82
N LYS A 196 7.57 13.59 12.59
CA LYS A 196 6.94 13.35 13.91
C LYS A 196 5.41 13.40 13.91
N ALA A 197 4.80 13.18 12.75
CA ALA A 197 3.35 13.03 12.58
C ALA A 197 2.87 11.61 12.96
N LEU A 198 3.80 10.65 13.09
CA LEU A 198 3.58 9.30 13.57
C LEU A 198 4.64 8.97 14.63
N ASN A 199 4.24 8.26 15.70
CA ASN A 199 5.17 7.68 16.68
C ASN A 199 5.07 6.15 16.65
N TYR A 200 6.21 5.46 16.65
CA TYR A 200 6.27 4.01 16.74
C TYR A 200 6.36 3.59 18.21
N HIS A 201 5.43 2.77 18.70
CA HIS A 201 5.39 2.37 20.12
C HIS A 201 5.93 0.95 20.38
N GLY A 202 6.42 0.26 19.35
CA GLY A 202 6.95 -1.11 19.42
C GLY A 202 6.27 -2.11 18.50
N TRP A 203 6.75 -3.35 18.49
CA TRP A 203 6.20 -4.47 17.72
C TRP A 203 5.23 -5.32 18.55
N PHE A 204 4.52 -6.28 17.96
CA PHE A 204 3.66 -7.22 18.69
C PHE A 204 3.93 -8.67 18.28
N ASN A 205 3.94 -9.59 19.26
CA ASN A 205 3.85 -11.04 19.05
C ASN A 205 2.43 -11.49 18.63
N ARG A 206 2.22 -12.82 18.57
CA ARG A 206 0.94 -13.52 18.37
C ARG A 206 0.88 -14.85 19.13
N ASP A 207 -0.28 -15.53 19.06
CA ASP A 207 -0.52 -16.92 19.52
C ASP A 207 -1.15 -17.77 18.38
N LYS A 208 -2.37 -18.37 18.45
CA LYS A 208 -3.03 -19.02 17.29
C LYS A 208 -4.56 -18.80 17.18
N VAL A 209 -5.04 -18.42 15.99
CA VAL A 209 -6.38 -18.73 15.41
C VAL A 209 -6.28 -18.77 13.86
N CYS A 210 -7.43 -18.93 13.18
CA CYS A 210 -7.57 -19.59 11.89
C CYS A 210 -8.47 -18.79 10.91
N PHE A 211 -8.09 -18.73 9.64
CA PHE A 211 -8.95 -18.50 8.46
C PHE A 211 -8.20 -19.08 7.26
N ASP A 212 -8.86 -19.99 6.52
CA ASP A 212 -8.23 -20.90 5.55
C ASP A 212 -8.35 -20.41 4.10
N TYR A 213 -7.50 -19.46 3.68
CA TYR A 213 -7.23 -19.20 2.26
C TYR A 213 -5.78 -18.68 2.07
N ASP A 214 -4.94 -19.51 1.44
CA ASP A 214 -3.49 -19.30 1.29
C ASP A 214 -3.13 -18.64 -0.06
N ILE A 215 -3.15 -17.30 -0.11
CA ILE A 215 -2.63 -16.48 -1.23
C ILE A 215 -1.38 -15.69 -0.81
N PHE A 216 -1.36 -15.23 0.44
CA PHE A 216 -0.49 -14.14 0.84
C PHE A 216 0.74 -14.64 1.59
N SER A 217 1.92 -14.18 1.17
CA SER A 217 3.12 -14.06 2.02
C SER A 217 2.88 -13.03 3.12
N SER A 218 1.97 -13.38 4.02
CA SER A 218 1.72 -12.69 5.27
C SER A 218 2.73 -13.20 6.29
N PHE A 219 3.43 -12.29 6.97
CA PHE A 219 4.16 -12.70 8.18
C PHE A 219 3.14 -13.09 9.26
N LYS A 220 3.02 -14.40 9.47
CA LYS A 220 2.23 -15.03 10.53
C LYS A 220 3.18 -15.82 11.43
N PHE A 221 3.37 -15.37 12.67
CA PHE A 221 3.43 -16.30 13.82
C PHE A 221 1.99 -16.53 14.31
N THR A 222 1.14 -16.89 13.33
CA THR A 222 -0.33 -17.01 13.41
C THR A 222 -1.05 -15.79 14.02
N ASN A 223 -2.27 -16.02 14.53
CA ASN A 223 -3.15 -15.16 15.33
C ASN A 223 -3.55 -13.75 14.85
N LYS A 224 -4.33 -13.16 15.77
CA LYS A 224 -5.12 -11.95 15.83
C LYS A 224 -4.32 -10.64 15.80
N TYR A 225 -4.41 -9.99 14.63
CA TYR A 225 -4.68 -8.55 14.40
C TYR A 225 -3.73 -7.47 14.99
N TYR A 226 -3.40 -6.38 14.30
CA TYR A 226 -2.74 -6.16 12.99
C TYR A 226 -2.24 -4.69 12.95
N PHE A 227 -1.07 -4.42 12.35
CA PHE A 227 -0.79 -3.16 11.65
C PHE A 227 0.26 -3.42 10.55
N MET A 228 0.23 -2.67 9.44
CA MET A 228 0.99 -2.98 8.21
C MET A 228 2.02 -1.90 7.84
N ILE A 229 3.09 -2.35 7.19
CA ILE A 229 4.22 -1.62 6.61
C ILE A 229 4.42 -2.14 5.19
#